data_AF-A0A8H3Z2C3-F1
#
_entry.id   AF-A0A8H3Z2C3-F1
#
_cell.length_a   1.000
_cell.length_b   1.000
_cell.length_c   1.000
_cell.angle_alpha   90.00
_cell.angle_beta   90.00
_cell.angle_gamma   90.00
#
_symmetry.space_group_name_H-M   'P 1'
#
loop_
_entity.id
_entity.type
_entity.pdbx_description
1 polymer ?
#
loop_
_entity_poly.entity_id
_entity_poly.type
_entity_poly.pdbx_seq_one_letter_code
_entity_poly.pdbx_strand_id
1 'polypeptide(L)'
;MRFLTIVTPLTLLVLEVTGAAVTLARGLTESDVVQALASNPNLLPESSRQVLAARLQEHDLSIAQLQEYGLSKRTPQKELPPIKDENLAAVMAAMLGSIGNSKKIPPRTNVSEIQELESLWPGAKKRKIRYGPFRIPPITEVSLESRLLLKKGTANSLSLGATRPCKGDCIITQIATSIEWDDGRTATAKEGAYLHHAVLLNIGPEDPVCGGPIEHLFEAGNERTDGIFGIPGGSIKSGYHVKADDVFMINTELMNMDDKEKWVWLAMTFDYLEGHDPAYKDGKVIWMSIGPARCGENVENPFGRSNMTITAKPTQQKFEEHSIPWKAKKNGFLLGSNSHIHDGGIQTEIFQNDKVICRSIPKYSASIMGGMGSMPGGHSKRSIDIPSGGERLEVRSRRIRRQEAKNSSLHIESLEGCIFAGNEIPFRKGDSLYLRVDYDFNKYPGMRNSNGELEEIMGLAGNLVAFDYP
;
A
#
# COMPACT_ATOMS: atom_id res chain seq x y z
N MET A 1 12.85 -2.18 25.86
CA MET A 1 12.79 -1.85 24.42
C MET A 1 11.47 -2.38 23.89
N ARG A 2 10.74 -1.60 23.09
CA ARG A 2 9.46 -1.97 22.44
C ARG A 2 9.46 -1.30 21.05
N PHE A 3 9.18 -2.04 19.98
CA PHE A 3 9.27 -1.58 18.58
C PHE A 3 8.02 -2.02 17.81
N LEU A 4 7.50 -1.19 16.88
CA LEU A 4 6.28 -1.45 16.10
C LEU A 4 6.39 -0.82 14.69
N THR A 5 6.10 -1.62 13.65
CA THR A 5 6.06 -1.30 12.20
C THR A 5 5.71 -2.63 11.46
N ILE A 6 5.35 -2.77 10.17
CA ILE A 6 5.15 -1.82 9.07
C ILE A 6 3.79 -2.06 8.37
N VAL A 7 3.04 -0.97 8.22
CA VAL A 7 2.37 -0.54 6.99
C VAL A 7 2.84 0.92 6.77
N THR A 8 2.70 1.51 5.58
CA THR A 8 3.10 2.91 5.29
C THR A 8 2.73 3.85 6.45
N PRO A 9 3.71 4.46 7.16
CA PRO A 9 3.47 4.99 8.50
C PRO A 9 2.44 6.12 8.54
N LEU A 10 2.23 6.80 7.40
CA LEU A 10 1.23 7.85 7.23
C LEU A 10 -0.23 7.34 7.28
N THR A 11 -0.48 6.08 6.91
CA THR A 11 -1.82 5.48 6.89
C THR A 11 -2.28 5.05 8.29
N LEU A 12 -1.38 4.40 9.04
CA LEU A 12 -1.61 4.01 10.44
C LEU A 12 -1.73 5.24 11.36
N LEU A 13 -1.08 6.34 10.98
CA LEU A 13 -1.22 7.68 11.57
C LEU A 13 -2.66 8.20 11.63
N VAL A 14 -3.52 7.74 10.72
CA VAL A 14 -4.93 8.17 10.66
C VAL A 14 -5.82 7.23 11.46
N LEU A 15 -5.54 5.92 11.36
CA LEU A 15 -6.37 4.84 11.92
C LEU A 15 -6.57 4.94 13.43
N GLU A 16 -5.51 5.18 14.22
CA GLU A 16 -5.63 5.26 15.68
C GLU A 16 -6.36 6.53 16.14
N VAL A 17 -6.31 7.60 15.35
CA VAL A 17 -6.79 8.92 15.77
C VAL A 17 -8.23 9.19 15.31
N THR A 18 -8.73 8.47 14.30
CA THR A 18 -10.13 8.55 13.83
C THR A 18 -11.18 8.00 14.79
N GLY A 19 -10.79 7.35 15.90
CA GLY A 19 -11.72 6.83 16.90
C GLY A 19 -12.49 7.90 17.69
N ALA A 20 -12.12 9.18 17.58
CA ALA A 20 -12.75 10.27 18.35
C ALA A 20 -13.04 11.52 17.49
N ALA A 21 -14.33 11.72 17.20
CA ALA A 21 -15.02 12.97 16.88
C ALA A 21 -14.64 13.77 15.60
N VAL A 22 -15.67 14.38 14.99
CA VAL A 22 -15.60 15.22 13.79
C VAL A 22 -16.10 16.62 14.14
N THR A 23 -15.32 17.68 13.82
CA THR A 23 -15.77 18.92 13.11
C THR A 23 -14.68 20.02 13.10
N LEU A 24 -14.30 20.44 11.87
CA LEU A 24 -13.72 21.72 11.41
C LEU A 24 -12.83 22.61 12.34
N ALA A 25 -11.59 22.85 11.88
CA ALA A 25 -10.84 24.09 12.11
C ALA A 25 -10.03 24.50 10.86
N ARG A 26 -9.74 25.79 10.70
CA ARG A 26 -8.91 26.36 9.60
C ARG A 26 -7.63 26.98 10.16
N GLY A 27 -6.50 26.82 9.47
CA GLY A 27 -5.32 27.68 9.65
C GLY A 27 -4.06 27.05 10.23
N LEU A 28 -4.03 25.73 10.46
CA LEU A 28 -2.80 24.99 10.77
C LEU A 28 -1.96 24.79 9.50
N THR A 29 -0.65 24.71 9.70
CA THR A 29 0.34 24.49 8.65
C THR A 29 0.79 23.03 8.61
N GLU A 30 1.34 22.56 7.48
CA GLU A 30 1.86 21.19 7.35
C GLU A 30 2.96 20.88 8.39
N SER A 31 3.76 21.88 8.78
CA SER A 31 4.76 21.75 9.84
C SER A 31 4.14 21.53 11.22
N ASP A 32 3.05 22.23 11.55
CA ASP A 32 2.37 22.10 12.85
C ASP A 32 1.77 20.71 13.02
N VAL A 33 1.23 20.16 11.92
CA VAL A 33 0.71 18.79 11.83
C VAL A 33 1.81 17.78 12.15
N VAL A 34 2.93 17.82 11.42
CA VAL A 34 4.06 16.88 11.62
C VAL A 34 4.65 17.01 13.03
N GLN A 35 4.75 18.23 13.56
CA GLN A 35 5.25 18.48 14.91
C GLN A 35 4.30 17.92 15.98
N ALA A 36 3.00 18.17 15.87
CA ALA A 36 2.00 17.64 16.82
C ALA A 36 2.03 16.12 16.89
N LEU A 37 2.13 15.46 15.73
CA LEU A 37 2.24 14.01 15.60
C LEU A 37 3.54 13.46 16.23
N ALA A 38 4.68 14.06 15.93
CA ALA A 38 5.98 13.62 16.46
C ALA A 38 6.10 13.82 17.99
N SER A 39 5.50 14.87 18.55
CA SER A 39 5.66 15.23 19.96
C SER A 39 4.56 14.74 20.91
N ASN A 40 3.36 14.40 20.43
CA ASN A 40 2.24 14.03 21.30
C ASN A 40 2.14 12.51 21.53
N PRO A 41 2.38 12.00 22.76
CA PRO A 41 2.34 10.57 23.05
C PRO A 41 0.96 9.93 22.93
N ASN A 42 -0.11 10.74 22.85
CA ASN A 42 -1.49 10.26 22.75
C ASN A 42 -2.00 10.20 21.30
N LEU A 43 -1.29 10.81 20.34
CA LEU A 43 -1.67 10.76 18.92
C LEU A 43 -1.03 9.59 18.17
N LEU A 44 0.07 9.05 18.71
CA LEU A 44 0.83 7.98 18.07
C LEU A 44 1.55 7.08 19.08
N PRO A 45 1.61 5.76 18.82
CA PRO A 45 2.46 4.85 19.55
C PRO A 45 3.91 5.33 19.51
N GLU A 46 4.64 5.13 20.60
CA GLU A 46 6.04 5.53 20.75
C GLU A 46 6.92 5.07 19.57
N SER A 47 6.69 3.86 19.10
CA SER A 47 7.28 3.26 17.91
C SER A 47 7.02 4.02 16.61
N SER A 48 5.77 4.44 16.36
CA SER A 48 5.39 5.24 15.18
C SER A 48 6.02 6.63 15.26
N ARG A 49 6.11 7.21 16.47
CA ARG A 49 6.87 8.46 16.71
C ARG A 49 8.36 8.29 16.50
N GLN A 50 8.95 7.16 16.88
CA GLN A 50 10.37 6.85 16.62
C GLN A 50 10.65 6.66 15.13
N VAL A 51 9.76 6.02 14.37
CA VAL A 51 9.89 5.91 12.90
C VAL A 51 9.78 7.29 12.24
N LEU A 52 8.81 8.11 12.66
CA LEU A 52 8.66 9.48 12.17
C LEU A 52 9.88 10.35 12.52
N ALA A 53 10.36 10.29 13.77
CA ALA A 53 11.54 11.01 14.22
C ALA A 53 12.82 10.54 13.51
N ALA A 54 13.00 9.24 13.29
CA ALA A 54 14.13 8.69 12.55
C ALA A 54 14.13 9.17 11.09
N ARG A 55 12.97 9.19 10.41
CA ARG A 55 12.84 9.78 9.07
C ARG A 55 13.15 11.28 9.09
N LEU A 56 12.60 12.06 10.02
CA LEU A 56 12.90 13.49 10.14
C LEU A 56 14.40 13.76 10.36
N GLN A 57 15.07 12.92 11.16
CA GLN A 57 16.51 12.99 11.41
C GLN A 57 17.36 12.57 10.20
N GLU A 58 16.96 11.53 9.47
CA GLU A 58 17.66 11.01 8.27
C GLU A 58 17.73 12.06 7.14
N HIS A 59 16.86 13.07 7.15
CA HIS A 59 16.76 14.08 6.08
C HIS A 59 17.20 15.48 6.48
N ASP A 60 17.85 15.62 7.64
CA ASP A 60 18.25 16.93 8.19
C ASP A 60 17.08 17.93 8.19
N LEU A 61 15.85 17.42 8.43
CA LEU A 61 14.64 18.22 8.53
C LEU A 61 14.43 18.61 9.99
N SER A 62 15.21 19.58 10.46
CA SER A 62 14.92 20.18 11.76
C SER A 62 13.54 20.87 11.74
N ILE A 63 12.92 20.94 12.91
CA ILE A 63 11.65 21.66 13.10
C ILE A 63 11.76 23.12 12.62
N ALA A 64 12.95 23.72 12.68
CA ALA A 64 13.22 25.08 12.19
C ALA A 64 13.23 25.16 10.65
N GLN A 65 13.79 24.18 9.93
CA GLN A 65 13.79 24.15 8.46
C GLN A 65 12.39 23.93 7.89
N LEU A 66 11.53 23.15 8.55
CA LEU A 66 10.12 23.01 8.15
C LEU A 66 9.35 24.33 8.18
N GLN A 67 9.71 25.25 9.08
CA GLN A 67 9.14 26.60 9.18
C GLN A 67 9.67 27.56 8.09
N GLU A 68 10.87 27.32 7.56
CA GLU A 68 11.52 28.19 6.56
C GLU A 68 10.93 28.03 5.14
N TYR A 69 10.29 26.88 4.83
CA TYR A 69 9.76 26.56 3.49
C TYR A 69 8.46 27.30 3.08
N GLY A 70 8.04 28.34 3.82
CA GLY A 70 7.30 29.45 3.21
C GLY A 70 5.93 29.79 3.79
N LEU A 71 5.87 30.26 5.04
CA LEU A 71 4.75 31.07 5.53
C LEU A 71 5.24 32.39 6.15
N SER A 72 4.51 33.48 5.89
CA SER A 72 4.99 34.83 6.20
C SER A 72 5.04 35.10 7.70
N LYS A 73 6.15 35.72 8.13
CA LYS A 73 6.42 36.26 9.48
C LYS A 73 5.15 36.61 10.29
N ARG A 74 4.96 35.93 11.42
CA ARG A 74 4.31 36.52 12.60
C ARG A 74 5.32 36.66 13.74
N THR A 75 5.14 37.71 14.52
CA THR A 75 5.98 38.14 15.65
C THR A 75 6.02 37.06 16.75
N PRO A 76 7.07 37.02 17.60
CA PRO A 76 7.29 35.89 18.51
C PRO A 76 6.18 35.83 19.57
N GLN A 77 5.56 34.67 19.72
CA GLN A 77 4.57 34.43 20.77
C GLN A 77 5.17 33.73 21.97
N LYS A 78 4.60 34.08 23.13
CA LYS A 78 4.78 33.44 24.44
C LYS A 78 4.52 31.93 24.38
N GLU A 79 4.99 31.26 25.43
CA GLU A 79 4.71 29.86 25.78
C GLU A 79 3.31 29.39 25.35
N LEU A 80 3.28 28.27 24.64
CA LEU A 80 2.04 27.66 24.15
C LEU A 80 1.23 27.09 25.33
N PRO A 81 -0.08 27.39 25.43
CA PRO A 81 -0.96 26.71 26.37
C PRO A 81 -1.15 25.23 25.98
N PRO A 82 -1.61 24.37 26.91
CA PRO A 82 -1.82 22.95 26.65
C PRO A 82 -2.77 22.70 25.48
N ILE A 83 -2.43 21.70 24.66
CA ILE A 83 -3.11 21.34 23.42
C ILE A 83 -4.55 20.86 23.71
N LYS A 84 -5.52 21.35 22.93
CA LYS A 84 -6.92 20.88 22.89
C LYS A 84 -7.20 20.12 21.59
N ASP A 85 -8.31 19.39 21.57
CA ASP A 85 -8.71 18.42 20.52
C ASP A 85 -8.87 18.99 19.09
N GLU A 86 -8.76 20.31 18.91
CA GLU A 86 -9.02 21.04 17.66
C GLU A 86 -7.98 20.76 16.55
N ASN A 87 -6.80 20.22 16.90
CA ASN A 87 -5.68 20.04 15.96
C ASN A 87 -5.83 18.85 15.01
N LEU A 88 -6.61 17.82 15.38
CA LEU A 88 -6.75 16.58 14.61
C LEU A 88 -7.32 16.83 13.21
N ALA A 89 -8.31 17.73 13.09
CA ALA A 89 -9.02 17.96 11.84
C ALA A 89 -8.12 18.43 10.68
N ALA A 90 -7.02 19.14 10.97
CA ALA A 90 -6.06 19.58 9.94
C ALA A 90 -5.12 18.45 9.49
N VAL A 91 -4.71 17.57 10.42
CA VAL A 91 -4.01 16.32 10.08
C VAL A 91 -4.87 15.50 9.14
N MET A 92 -6.13 15.29 9.53
CA MET A 92 -7.12 14.57 8.74
C MET A 92 -7.36 15.24 7.38
N ALA A 93 -7.45 16.57 7.29
CA ALA A 93 -7.66 17.25 6.01
C ALA A 93 -6.48 17.09 5.02
N ALA A 94 -5.24 17.12 5.51
CA ALA A 94 -4.05 16.88 4.69
C ALA A 94 -3.92 15.40 4.25
N MET A 95 -4.46 14.47 5.04
CA MET A 95 -4.45 13.02 4.78
C MET A 95 -5.58 12.56 3.84
N LEU A 96 -6.80 13.03 4.10
CA LEU A 96 -8.01 12.71 3.34
C LEU A 96 -8.03 13.43 1.98
N GLY A 97 -7.23 14.48 1.83
CA GLY A 97 -7.13 15.25 0.60
C GLY A 97 -5.68 15.51 0.21
N SER A 98 -5.09 14.63 -0.60
CA SER A 98 -3.94 14.97 -1.47
C SER A 98 -4.35 15.91 -2.62
N ILE A 99 -5.20 16.89 -2.29
CA ILE A 99 -5.43 18.11 -3.06
C ILE A 99 -4.23 19.02 -2.80
N GLY A 100 -3.06 18.60 -3.29
CA GLY A 100 -1.91 19.49 -3.38
C GLY A 100 -2.29 20.76 -4.14
N ASN A 101 -1.49 21.82 -4.00
CA ASN A 101 -1.73 23.16 -4.57
C ASN A 101 -1.77 23.26 -6.11
N SER A 102 -2.09 22.18 -6.82
CA SER A 102 -2.41 22.17 -8.24
C SER A 102 -3.65 23.02 -8.50
N LYS A 103 -3.44 24.16 -9.16
CA LYS A 103 -4.51 25.03 -9.67
C LYS A 103 -5.30 24.41 -10.84
N LYS A 104 -4.97 23.17 -11.22
CA LYS A 104 -5.64 22.46 -12.31
C LYS A 104 -6.89 21.77 -11.78
N ILE A 105 -8.00 22.02 -12.45
CA ILE A 105 -9.26 21.32 -12.23
C ILE A 105 -9.07 19.85 -12.64
N PRO A 106 -9.52 18.86 -11.84
CA PRO A 106 -9.47 17.46 -12.24
C PRO A 106 -10.22 17.22 -13.56
N PRO A 107 -9.77 16.27 -14.42
CA PRO A 107 -10.47 15.95 -15.65
C PRO A 107 -11.89 15.45 -15.38
N ARG A 108 -12.84 15.86 -16.22
CA ARG A 108 -14.22 15.38 -16.16
C ARG A 108 -14.30 13.98 -16.77
N THR A 109 -14.75 13.01 -15.99
CA THR A 109 -15.08 11.66 -16.47
C THR A 109 -16.52 11.62 -16.96
N ASN A 110 -16.77 10.98 -18.11
CA ASN A 110 -18.11 10.58 -18.54
C ASN A 110 -18.47 9.15 -18.10
N VAL A 111 -17.49 8.40 -17.59
CA VAL A 111 -17.68 7.04 -17.06
C VAL A 111 -18.24 7.11 -15.64
N SER A 112 -19.38 6.45 -15.43
CA SER A 112 -20.09 6.39 -14.16
C SER A 112 -19.22 5.86 -13.02
N GLU A 113 -19.39 6.44 -11.83
CA GLU A 113 -18.71 6.02 -10.60
C GLU A 113 -19.05 4.57 -10.23
N ILE A 114 -20.34 4.22 -10.31
CA ILE A 114 -20.84 2.86 -10.11
C ILE A 114 -21.28 2.29 -11.47
N GLN A 115 -20.84 1.08 -11.76
CA GLN A 115 -21.22 0.31 -12.95
C GLN A 115 -21.67 -1.08 -12.50
N GLU A 116 -22.92 -1.44 -12.80
CA GLU A 116 -23.38 -2.82 -12.69
C GLU A 116 -22.89 -3.59 -13.92
N LEU A 117 -22.37 -4.79 -13.69
CA LEU A 117 -21.77 -5.67 -14.69
C LEU A 117 -22.40 -7.07 -14.57
N GLU A 118 -22.26 -7.88 -15.62
CA GLU A 118 -22.62 -9.29 -15.52
C GLU A 118 -21.58 -10.04 -14.66
N SER A 119 -22.07 -10.87 -13.74
CA SER A 119 -21.21 -11.74 -12.94
C SER A 119 -21.02 -13.09 -13.61
N LEU A 120 -19.81 -13.61 -13.54
CA LEU A 120 -19.51 -15.01 -13.91
C LEU A 120 -19.88 -15.99 -12.79
N TRP A 121 -20.25 -15.47 -11.61
CA TRP A 121 -20.65 -16.22 -10.44
C TRP A 121 -22.17 -16.48 -10.45
N PRO A 122 -22.62 -17.75 -10.41
CA PRO A 122 -24.04 -18.08 -10.43
C PRO A 122 -24.81 -17.43 -9.27
N GLY A 123 -25.78 -16.56 -9.62
CA GLY A 123 -26.63 -15.85 -8.66
C GLY A 123 -26.01 -14.59 -8.04
N ALA A 124 -24.73 -14.31 -8.29
CA ALA A 124 -24.07 -13.09 -7.82
C ALA A 124 -24.35 -11.91 -8.76
N LYS A 125 -24.20 -10.70 -8.20
CA LYS A 125 -24.13 -9.43 -8.91
C LYS A 125 -22.66 -9.03 -9.02
N LYS A 126 -22.28 -8.38 -10.12
CA LYS A 126 -20.96 -7.77 -10.27
C LYS A 126 -21.09 -6.26 -10.29
N ARG A 127 -20.38 -5.56 -9.42
CA ARG A 127 -20.38 -4.09 -9.35
C ARG A 127 -18.95 -3.57 -9.38
N LYS A 128 -18.67 -2.66 -10.31
CA LYS A 128 -17.43 -1.87 -10.32
C LYS A 128 -17.70 -0.49 -9.72
N ILE A 129 -16.83 -0.04 -8.84
CA ILE A 129 -16.88 1.24 -8.13
C ILE A 129 -15.56 1.97 -8.38
N ARG A 130 -15.64 3.24 -8.81
CA ARG A 130 -14.49 4.10 -9.12
C ARG A 130 -14.33 5.17 -8.03
N TYR A 131 -13.18 5.20 -7.39
CA TYR A 131 -12.80 6.21 -6.41
C TYR A 131 -11.81 7.20 -7.04
N GLY A 132 -11.94 8.50 -6.75
CA GLY A 132 -11.12 9.56 -7.33
C GLY A 132 -11.96 10.66 -8.02
N PRO A 133 -11.38 11.46 -8.94
CA PRO A 133 -10.03 11.32 -9.49
C PRO A 133 -8.92 11.62 -8.46
N PHE A 134 -7.90 10.78 -8.46
CA PHE A 134 -6.65 11.00 -7.75
C PHE A 134 -5.63 11.68 -8.66
N ARG A 135 -5.01 12.74 -8.15
CA ARG A 135 -3.86 13.39 -8.77
C ARG A 135 -2.60 12.59 -8.47
N ILE A 136 -1.80 12.26 -9.47
CA ILE A 136 -0.46 11.72 -9.29
C ILE A 136 0.58 12.76 -9.78
N PRO A 137 1.44 13.30 -8.90
CA PRO A 137 2.36 14.38 -9.25
C PRO A 137 3.46 13.92 -10.23
N PRO A 138 4.11 14.82 -10.99
CA PRO A 138 5.33 14.50 -11.76
C PRO A 138 6.46 13.98 -10.85
N ILE A 139 7.36 13.15 -11.39
CA ILE A 139 8.55 12.68 -10.63
C ILE A 139 9.55 13.80 -10.25
N THR A 140 9.52 14.98 -10.89
CA THR A 140 10.31 16.14 -10.42
C THR A 140 9.60 16.98 -9.36
N GLU A 141 8.31 16.79 -9.13
CA GLU A 141 7.59 17.53 -8.10
C GLU A 141 7.98 17.05 -6.70
N VAL A 142 8.43 17.99 -5.86
CA VAL A 142 8.77 17.73 -4.46
C VAL A 142 7.59 18.18 -3.59
N SER A 143 6.63 17.27 -3.37
CA SER A 143 5.54 17.42 -2.40
C SER A 143 6.01 17.13 -0.97
N LEU A 144 5.24 17.53 0.04
CA LEU A 144 5.43 17.10 1.44
C LEU A 144 5.51 15.56 1.51
N GLU A 145 4.56 14.89 0.87
CA GLU A 145 4.48 13.43 0.81
C GLU A 145 5.79 12.81 0.26
N SER A 146 6.33 13.36 -0.82
CA SER A 146 7.61 12.89 -1.39
C SER A 146 8.82 13.09 -0.47
N ARG A 147 8.76 14.04 0.47
CA ARG A 147 9.79 14.24 1.51
C ARG A 147 9.61 13.28 2.68
N LEU A 148 8.37 13.03 3.11
CA LEU A 148 8.05 12.11 4.22
C LEU A 148 8.21 10.63 3.85
N LEU A 149 7.96 10.28 2.59
CA LEU A 149 8.04 8.92 2.07
C LEU A 149 9.32 8.63 1.27
N LEU A 150 10.09 9.66 0.89
CA LEU A 150 11.26 9.58 0.00
C LEU A 150 10.97 9.08 -1.42
N LYS A 151 9.69 9.01 -1.80
CA LYS A 151 9.21 8.54 -3.09
C LYS A 151 8.60 9.72 -3.85
N LYS A 152 9.25 10.16 -4.92
CA LYS A 152 8.74 11.25 -5.78
C LYS A 152 7.72 10.71 -6.77
N GLY A 153 6.81 11.55 -7.23
CA GLY A 153 5.72 11.09 -8.09
C GLY A 153 4.71 10.20 -7.37
N THR A 154 4.80 10.02 -6.05
CA THR A 154 3.80 9.29 -5.25
C THR A 154 2.63 10.21 -4.86
N ALA A 155 1.44 9.63 -4.79
CA ALA A 155 0.27 10.21 -4.16
C ALA A 155 -0.42 9.16 -3.27
N ASN A 156 -0.63 9.51 -2.00
CA ASN A 156 -1.38 8.73 -1.02
C ASN A 156 -2.73 9.37 -0.78
N SER A 157 -3.76 8.55 -0.57
CA SER A 157 -5.09 9.02 -0.20
C SER A 157 -5.80 8.01 0.67
N LEU A 158 -6.43 8.50 1.74
CA LEU A 158 -7.35 7.72 2.56
C LEU A 158 -8.79 8.16 2.30
N SER A 159 -9.67 7.20 2.00
CA SER A 159 -11.10 7.41 1.79
C SER A 159 -11.90 6.67 2.86
N LEU A 160 -12.43 7.41 3.84
CA LEU A 160 -13.37 6.91 4.85
C LEU A 160 -14.80 6.84 4.28
N GLY A 161 -15.56 5.80 4.63
CA GLY A 161 -16.93 5.64 4.13
C GLY A 161 -16.98 5.31 2.65
N ALA A 162 -15.99 4.56 2.15
CA ALA A 162 -15.96 4.10 0.77
C ALA A 162 -17.22 3.29 0.44
N THR A 163 -17.77 3.51 -0.75
CA THR A 163 -19.01 2.86 -1.19
C THR A 163 -18.88 1.33 -1.17
N ARG A 164 -19.74 0.66 -0.39
CA ARG A 164 -19.88 -0.81 -0.32
C ARG A 164 -20.55 -1.36 -1.60
N PRO A 165 -20.30 -2.63 -1.99
CA PRO A 165 -20.97 -3.25 -3.14
C PRO A 165 -22.46 -3.52 -2.91
N CYS A 166 -22.95 -3.47 -1.68
CA CYS A 166 -24.36 -3.66 -1.32
C CYS A 166 -24.85 -2.55 -0.37
N LYS A 167 -26.18 -2.44 -0.18
CA LYS A 167 -26.78 -1.47 0.77
C LYS A 167 -27.02 -2.06 2.16
N GLY A 168 -27.50 -3.30 2.21
CA GLY A 168 -27.72 -4.05 3.46
C GLY A 168 -26.53 -4.96 3.77
N ASP A 169 -26.85 -6.16 4.27
CA ASP A 169 -25.91 -7.27 4.36
C ASP A 169 -25.62 -7.84 2.96
N CYS A 170 -24.41 -8.35 2.75
CA CYS A 170 -24.05 -9.13 1.57
C CYS A 170 -22.86 -10.05 1.81
N ILE A 171 -22.68 -11.04 0.93
CA ILE A 171 -21.50 -11.90 0.89
C ILE A 171 -20.68 -11.55 -0.35
N ILE A 172 -19.46 -11.04 -0.16
CA ILE A 172 -18.50 -10.83 -1.25
C ILE A 172 -17.82 -12.17 -1.57
N THR A 173 -17.85 -12.57 -2.83
CA THR A 173 -17.20 -13.80 -3.33
C THR A 173 -15.86 -13.51 -4.01
N GLN A 174 -15.71 -12.34 -4.65
CA GLN A 174 -14.46 -11.91 -5.27
C GLN A 174 -14.31 -10.38 -5.21
N ILE A 175 -13.07 -9.93 -5.00
CA ILE A 175 -12.65 -8.52 -5.13
C ILE A 175 -11.49 -8.47 -6.12
N ALA A 176 -11.56 -7.57 -7.09
CA ALA A 176 -10.49 -7.23 -8.03
C ALA A 176 -10.24 -5.72 -7.99
N THR A 177 -9.03 -5.27 -8.31
CA THR A 177 -8.73 -3.83 -8.39
C THR A 177 -7.87 -3.47 -9.59
N SER A 178 -8.11 -2.27 -10.12
CA SER A 178 -7.34 -1.66 -11.21
C SER A 178 -7.24 -0.16 -10.99
N ILE A 179 -6.44 0.52 -11.81
CA ILE A 179 -6.55 1.98 -11.96
C ILE A 179 -7.01 2.28 -13.37
N GLU A 180 -7.82 3.33 -13.54
CA GLU A 180 -8.42 3.72 -14.81
C GLU A 180 -8.14 5.19 -15.15
N TRP A 181 -8.08 5.51 -16.44
CA TRP A 181 -8.11 6.87 -16.96
C TRP A 181 -9.53 7.47 -16.89
N ASP A 182 -9.69 8.74 -17.27
CA ASP A 182 -10.98 9.45 -17.33
C ASP A 182 -11.97 8.86 -18.35
N ASP A 183 -11.45 8.18 -19.37
CA ASP A 183 -12.21 7.40 -20.36
C ASP A 183 -12.58 5.97 -19.90
N GLY A 184 -12.16 5.56 -18.69
CA GLY A 184 -12.44 4.23 -18.13
C GLY A 184 -11.55 3.10 -18.65
N ARG A 185 -10.57 3.36 -19.53
CA ARG A 185 -9.55 2.36 -19.87
C ARG A 185 -8.62 2.14 -18.68
N THR A 186 -8.20 0.89 -18.46
CA THR A 186 -7.17 0.56 -17.46
C THR A 186 -5.88 1.33 -17.74
N ALA A 187 -5.38 2.03 -16.73
CA ALA A 187 -4.11 2.72 -16.73
C ALA A 187 -2.98 1.75 -16.33
N THR A 188 -1.86 1.80 -17.06
CA THR A 188 -0.77 0.83 -16.92
C THR A 188 0.57 1.48 -16.63
N ALA A 189 1.49 0.69 -16.03
CA ALA A 189 2.87 1.11 -15.77
C ALA A 189 3.60 1.59 -17.05
N LYS A 190 3.24 1.04 -18.22
CA LYS A 190 3.77 1.43 -19.54
C LYS A 190 3.32 2.82 -19.99
N GLU A 191 2.17 3.27 -19.51
CA GLU A 191 1.65 4.64 -19.67
C GLU A 191 2.05 5.54 -18.50
N GLY A 192 2.99 5.10 -17.65
CA GLY A 192 3.54 5.85 -16.53
C GLY A 192 2.65 5.98 -15.29
N ALA A 193 1.53 5.25 -15.20
CA ALA A 193 0.70 5.20 -14.00
C ALA A 193 0.80 3.82 -13.32
N TYR A 194 1.13 3.82 -12.03
CA TYR A 194 1.41 2.61 -11.26
C TYR A 194 0.50 2.59 -10.04
N LEU A 195 -0.20 1.48 -9.80
CA LEU A 195 -0.84 1.25 -8.49
C LEU A 195 0.23 0.68 -7.60
N HIS A 196 0.73 1.46 -6.64
CA HIS A 196 1.74 0.95 -5.72
C HIS A 196 1.04 0.07 -4.67
N HIS A 197 -0.01 0.59 -4.02
CA HIS A 197 -0.89 -0.17 -3.13
C HIS A 197 -2.35 0.30 -3.24
N ALA A 198 -3.31 -0.61 -3.19
CA ALA A 198 -4.68 -0.35 -2.74
C ALA A 198 -5.01 -1.30 -1.61
N VAL A 199 -5.32 -0.75 -0.43
CA VAL A 199 -5.71 -1.51 0.76
C VAL A 199 -7.13 -1.13 1.15
N LEU A 200 -8.05 -2.07 1.07
CA LEU A 200 -9.42 -1.96 1.53
C LEU A 200 -9.52 -2.57 2.93
N LEU A 201 -9.91 -1.74 3.89
CA LEU A 201 -10.18 -2.11 5.28
C LEU A 201 -11.69 -2.08 5.55
N ASN A 202 -12.17 -2.97 6.41
CA ASN A 202 -13.54 -2.99 6.89
C ASN A 202 -13.58 -2.66 8.38
N ILE A 203 -14.32 -1.62 8.75
CA ILE A 203 -14.53 -1.20 10.14
C ILE A 203 -15.86 -1.78 10.61
N GLY A 204 -15.84 -2.63 11.64
CA GLY A 204 -17.01 -3.38 12.11
C GLY A 204 -16.68 -4.79 12.61
N PRO A 205 -16.12 -5.69 11.77
CA PRO A 205 -15.68 -7.02 12.20
C PRO A 205 -14.38 -7.00 13.01
N GLU A 206 -14.14 -8.08 13.76
CA GLU A 206 -12.86 -8.34 14.42
C GLU A 206 -11.81 -8.77 13.37
N ASP A 207 -10.68 -8.06 13.32
CA ASP A 207 -9.52 -8.44 12.51
C ASP A 207 -9.01 -9.84 12.94
N PRO A 208 -8.93 -10.81 12.03
CA PRO A 208 -8.64 -12.20 12.38
C PRO A 208 -7.18 -12.42 12.81
N VAL A 209 -6.29 -11.45 12.56
CA VAL A 209 -4.87 -11.49 12.94
C VAL A 209 -4.67 -10.84 14.31
N CYS A 210 -5.07 -9.57 14.45
CA CYS A 210 -4.76 -8.73 15.61
C CYS A 210 -5.94 -8.54 16.59
N GLY A 211 -7.17 -8.91 16.25
CA GLY A 211 -8.33 -8.77 17.14
C GLY A 211 -8.88 -7.35 17.28
N GLY A 212 -8.43 -6.40 16.45
CA GLY A 212 -8.93 -5.02 16.45
C GLY A 212 -10.24 -4.85 15.67
N PRO A 213 -10.93 -3.70 15.78
CA PRO A 213 -12.22 -3.44 15.11
C PRO A 213 -12.09 -3.02 13.62
N ILE A 214 -10.90 -3.15 13.05
CA ILE A 214 -10.56 -2.72 11.69
C ILE A 214 -9.86 -3.88 11.00
N GLU A 215 -10.63 -4.63 10.23
CA GLU A 215 -10.15 -5.79 9.50
C GLU A 215 -9.51 -5.37 8.18
N HIS A 216 -8.35 -5.97 7.86
CA HIS A 216 -7.79 -5.88 6.53
C HIS A 216 -8.54 -6.81 5.58
N LEU A 217 -9.44 -6.26 4.76
CA LEU A 217 -10.30 -7.04 3.86
C LEU A 217 -9.55 -7.44 2.58
N PHE A 218 -8.89 -6.50 1.91
CA PHE A 218 -8.26 -6.77 0.61
C PHE A 218 -7.07 -5.84 0.36
N GLU A 219 -6.02 -6.38 -0.26
CA GLU A 219 -4.86 -5.59 -0.70
C GLU A 219 -4.39 -6.07 -2.08
N ALA A 220 -3.93 -5.13 -2.92
CA ALA A 220 -3.19 -5.43 -4.14
C ALA A 220 -2.36 -4.23 -4.60
N GLY A 221 -1.19 -4.50 -5.15
CA GLY A 221 -0.36 -3.53 -5.86
C GLY A 221 -0.58 -3.58 -7.38
N ASN A 222 0.47 -3.30 -8.15
CA ASN A 222 0.42 -3.23 -9.60
C ASN A 222 0.19 -4.60 -10.27
N GLU A 223 0.46 -5.70 -9.56
CA GLU A 223 0.21 -7.08 -9.94
C GLU A 223 -1.28 -7.43 -10.09
N ARG A 224 -2.19 -6.61 -9.55
CA ARG A 224 -3.66 -6.75 -9.66
C ARG A 224 -4.22 -8.07 -9.13
N THR A 225 -3.66 -8.56 -8.03
CA THR A 225 -4.08 -9.81 -7.43
C THR A 225 -5.55 -9.75 -6.96
N ASP A 226 -6.33 -10.79 -7.29
CA ASP A 226 -7.73 -10.91 -6.89
C ASP A 226 -7.87 -11.54 -5.49
N GLY A 227 -8.80 -11.00 -4.69
CA GLY A 227 -9.24 -11.55 -3.42
C GLY A 227 -10.42 -12.51 -3.64
N ILE A 228 -10.14 -13.81 -3.72
CA ILE A 228 -11.10 -14.86 -4.10
C ILE A 228 -11.63 -15.55 -2.83
N PHE A 229 -12.72 -15.04 -2.27
CA PHE A 229 -13.29 -15.50 -0.99
C PHE A 229 -14.19 -16.73 -1.11
N GLY A 230 -14.76 -16.95 -2.29
CA GLY A 230 -15.35 -18.22 -2.68
C GLY A 230 -14.65 -18.76 -3.92
N ILE A 231 -14.85 -20.03 -4.24
CA ILE A 231 -14.40 -20.61 -5.53
C ILE A 231 -15.63 -21.13 -6.30
N PRO A 232 -15.87 -20.76 -7.58
CA PRO A 232 -17.00 -21.27 -8.34
C PRO A 232 -16.92 -22.79 -8.50
N GLY A 233 -17.91 -23.51 -8.00
CA GLY A 233 -17.90 -24.98 -7.99
C GLY A 233 -16.90 -25.61 -7.00
N GLY A 234 -16.31 -24.81 -6.11
CA GLY A 234 -15.48 -25.32 -5.00
C GLY A 234 -16.26 -26.20 -4.03
N SER A 235 -15.55 -27.03 -3.26
CA SER A 235 -16.19 -27.94 -2.30
C SER A 235 -16.79 -27.18 -1.10
N ILE A 236 -16.23 -25.99 -0.83
CA ILE A 236 -16.62 -25.08 0.24
C ILE A 236 -17.36 -23.88 -0.35
N LYS A 237 -18.60 -23.66 0.10
CA LYS A 237 -19.24 -22.34 -0.01
C LYS A 237 -18.58 -21.42 1.01
N SER A 238 -17.95 -20.36 0.56
CA SER A 238 -17.32 -19.34 1.40
C SER A 238 -17.40 -17.97 0.74
N GLY A 239 -17.35 -16.94 1.55
CA GLY A 239 -17.40 -15.56 1.10
C GLY A 239 -17.26 -14.61 2.27
N TYR A 240 -16.74 -13.42 2.02
CA TYR A 240 -16.58 -12.41 3.05
C TYR A 240 -17.93 -11.77 3.38
N HIS A 241 -18.42 -11.94 4.60
CA HIS A 241 -19.68 -11.34 5.03
C HIS A 241 -19.50 -9.86 5.40
N VAL A 242 -20.24 -8.99 4.71
CA VAL A 242 -20.34 -7.56 4.96
C VAL A 242 -21.69 -7.28 5.58
N LYS A 243 -21.73 -6.61 6.73
CA LYS A 243 -22.99 -6.22 7.39
C LYS A 243 -23.52 -4.88 6.88
N ALA A 244 -24.78 -4.59 7.17
CA ALA A 244 -25.41 -3.31 6.85
C ALA A 244 -24.78 -2.10 7.58
N ASP A 245 -24.16 -2.30 8.74
CA ASP A 245 -23.51 -1.27 9.57
C ASP A 245 -21.99 -1.17 9.37
N ASP A 246 -21.38 -2.10 8.62
CA ASP A 246 -19.97 -2.08 8.26
C ASP A 246 -19.58 -0.81 7.45
N VAL A 247 -18.39 -0.27 7.73
CA VAL A 247 -17.84 0.90 7.03
C VAL A 247 -16.54 0.54 6.33
N PHE A 248 -16.54 0.63 5.00
CA PHE A 248 -15.32 0.45 4.22
C PHE A 248 -14.44 1.71 4.28
N MET A 249 -13.13 1.47 4.33
CA MET A 249 -12.11 2.51 4.19
C MET A 249 -11.05 2.04 3.20
N ILE A 250 -10.61 2.93 2.30
CA ILE A 250 -9.59 2.61 1.30
C ILE A 250 -8.36 3.49 1.52
N ASN A 251 -7.19 2.87 1.69
CA ASN A 251 -5.90 3.52 1.51
C ASN A 251 -5.39 3.23 0.10
N THR A 252 -5.14 4.28 -0.69
CA THR A 252 -4.61 4.18 -2.05
C THR A 252 -3.26 4.86 -2.12
N GLU A 253 -2.24 4.14 -2.58
CA GLU A 253 -0.93 4.66 -2.93
C GLU A 253 -0.71 4.48 -4.44
N LEU A 254 -0.53 5.60 -5.12
CA LEU A 254 -0.35 5.69 -6.56
C LEU A 254 1.04 6.25 -6.86
N MET A 255 1.67 5.78 -7.93
CA MET A 255 2.95 6.33 -8.38
C MET A 255 2.91 6.71 -9.85
N ASN A 256 3.60 7.81 -10.15
CA ASN A 256 3.85 8.32 -11.48
C ASN A 256 5.28 7.96 -11.87
N MET A 257 5.46 7.35 -13.04
CA MET A 257 6.78 7.02 -13.57
C MET A 257 7.29 8.08 -14.56
N ASP A 258 6.47 9.08 -14.89
CA ASP A 258 6.79 10.16 -15.83
C ASP A 258 6.95 11.51 -15.13
N ASP A 259 7.67 12.42 -15.79
CA ASP A 259 7.71 13.84 -15.40
C ASP A 259 6.51 14.66 -15.91
N LYS A 260 5.33 14.04 -15.92
CA LYS A 260 4.07 14.67 -16.33
C LYS A 260 2.97 14.23 -15.37
N GLU A 261 2.33 15.21 -14.74
CA GLU A 261 1.19 14.99 -13.84
C GLU A 261 0.09 14.15 -14.50
N LYS A 262 -0.46 13.21 -13.74
CA LYS A 262 -1.50 12.27 -14.17
C LYS A 262 -2.73 12.39 -13.27
N TRP A 263 -3.86 11.94 -13.78
CA TRP A 263 -5.10 11.79 -13.03
C TRP A 263 -5.66 10.41 -13.34
N VAL A 264 -5.98 9.64 -12.30
CA VAL A 264 -6.54 8.28 -12.41
C VAL A 264 -7.66 8.07 -11.41
N TRP A 265 -8.44 7.01 -11.60
CA TRP A 265 -9.40 6.51 -10.64
C TRP A 265 -8.94 5.14 -10.16
N LEU A 266 -9.06 4.85 -8.87
CA LEU A 266 -9.00 3.46 -8.40
C LEU A 266 -10.34 2.80 -8.74
N ALA A 267 -10.32 1.68 -9.45
CA ALA A 267 -11.53 0.97 -9.84
C ALA A 267 -11.53 -0.42 -9.21
N MET A 268 -12.35 -0.59 -8.16
CA MET A 268 -12.56 -1.87 -7.49
C MET A 268 -13.80 -2.56 -8.04
N THR A 269 -13.70 -3.85 -8.32
CA THR A 269 -14.81 -4.68 -8.82
C THR A 269 -15.12 -5.79 -7.84
N PHE A 270 -16.38 -5.93 -7.49
CA PHE A 270 -16.88 -6.87 -6.51
C PHE A 270 -17.87 -7.83 -7.18
N ASP A 271 -17.67 -9.14 -7.03
CA ASP A 271 -18.73 -10.14 -7.25
C ASP A 271 -19.33 -10.51 -5.90
N TYR A 272 -20.64 -10.34 -5.73
CA TYR A 272 -21.30 -10.43 -4.42
C TYR A 272 -22.74 -10.96 -4.50
N LEU A 273 -23.19 -11.57 -3.40
CA LEU A 273 -24.55 -12.07 -3.18
C LEU A 273 -25.27 -11.13 -2.21
N GLU A 274 -26.52 -10.76 -2.48
CA GLU A 274 -27.32 -9.93 -1.56
C GLU A 274 -27.77 -10.74 -0.33
N GLY A 275 -27.71 -10.12 0.85
CA GLY A 275 -28.10 -10.74 2.12
C GLY A 275 -27.05 -11.67 2.72
N HIS A 276 -27.45 -12.33 3.81
CA HIS A 276 -26.68 -13.36 4.49
C HIS A 276 -27.22 -14.75 4.16
N ASP A 277 -26.34 -15.70 3.82
CA ASP A 277 -26.65 -17.12 3.66
C ASP A 277 -25.78 -17.96 4.63
N PRO A 278 -26.36 -18.58 5.66
CA PRO A 278 -25.62 -19.37 6.66
C PRO A 278 -25.03 -20.67 6.09
N ALA A 279 -25.30 -21.02 4.83
CA ALA A 279 -24.62 -22.11 4.13
C ALA A 279 -23.22 -21.72 3.63
N TYR A 280 -22.87 -20.44 3.62
CA TYR A 280 -21.50 -19.97 3.35
C TYR A 280 -20.69 -19.98 4.64
N LYS A 281 -19.39 -20.28 4.54
CA LYS A 281 -18.40 -20.07 5.61
C LYS A 281 -17.89 -18.63 5.60
N ASP A 282 -17.53 -18.12 6.78
CA ASP A 282 -16.99 -16.78 6.97
C ASP A 282 -15.60 -16.68 6.32
N GLY A 283 -15.56 -16.06 5.14
CA GLY A 283 -14.34 -15.80 4.38
C GLY A 283 -13.58 -14.64 5.01
N LYS A 284 -12.29 -14.83 5.28
CA LYS A 284 -11.41 -13.87 5.95
C LYS A 284 -10.02 -13.87 5.33
N VAL A 285 -9.23 -12.83 5.57
CA VAL A 285 -7.82 -12.79 5.14
C VAL A 285 -6.89 -12.76 6.34
N ILE A 286 -6.01 -13.75 6.45
CA ILE A 286 -4.91 -13.76 7.43
C ILE A 286 -3.71 -13.08 6.78
N TRP A 287 -3.54 -11.79 7.08
CA TRP A 287 -2.41 -11.01 6.61
C TRP A 287 -1.16 -11.30 7.43
N MET A 288 -0.10 -11.70 6.74
CA MET A 288 1.21 -11.94 7.33
C MET A 288 2.23 -11.04 6.64
N SER A 289 3.08 -10.38 7.42
CA SER A 289 4.15 -9.53 6.90
C SER A 289 5.48 -9.88 7.53
N ILE A 290 6.55 -9.82 6.74
CA ILE A 290 7.90 -9.75 7.30
C ILE A 290 8.13 -8.45 8.07
N GLY A 291 9.07 -8.47 9.02
CA GLY A 291 9.42 -7.30 9.84
C GLY A 291 8.77 -7.30 11.22
N PRO A 292 8.56 -6.12 11.84
CA PRO A 292 8.09 -6.04 13.22
C PRO A 292 6.62 -6.44 13.40
N ALA A 293 6.21 -6.64 14.65
CA ALA A 293 4.85 -7.04 14.99
C ALA A 293 3.81 -5.97 14.61
N ARG A 294 2.72 -6.38 13.95
CA ARG A 294 1.58 -5.49 13.61
C ARG A 294 0.62 -5.25 14.78
N CYS A 295 0.48 -6.21 15.70
CA CYS A 295 -0.65 -6.27 16.64
C CYS A 295 -0.40 -5.63 18.02
N GLY A 296 0.45 -4.59 18.13
CA GLY A 296 0.70 -3.86 19.40
C GLY A 296 1.50 -4.60 20.49
N GLU A 297 1.49 -5.92 20.49
CA GLU A 297 2.20 -6.76 21.45
C GLU A 297 3.71 -6.85 21.18
N ASN A 298 4.51 -6.98 22.23
CA ASN A 298 5.96 -7.27 22.12
C ASN A 298 6.17 -8.76 21.84
N VAL A 299 5.67 -9.24 20.71
CA VAL A 299 5.92 -10.60 20.27
C VAL A 299 7.34 -10.64 19.71
N GLU A 300 8.23 -11.32 20.41
CA GLU A 300 9.56 -11.65 19.88
C GLU A 300 9.38 -12.60 18.70
N ASN A 301 10.00 -12.27 17.56
CA ASN A 301 9.94 -13.13 16.39
C ASN A 301 10.78 -14.41 16.67
N PRO A 302 10.18 -15.61 16.67
CA PRO A 302 10.89 -16.84 17.03
C PRO A 302 12.01 -17.21 16.05
N PHE A 303 12.05 -16.60 14.85
CA PHE A 303 13.12 -16.75 13.86
C PHE A 303 14.30 -15.79 14.11
N GLY A 304 14.25 -14.99 15.18
CA GLY A 304 15.32 -14.11 15.62
C GLY A 304 15.12 -12.64 15.24
N ARG A 305 16.22 -11.88 15.24
CA ARG A 305 16.21 -10.45 14.90
C ARG A 305 16.09 -10.27 13.38
N SER A 306 15.16 -9.39 12.98
CA SER A 306 14.98 -9.00 11.58
C SER A 306 16.28 -8.52 10.91
N ASN A 307 16.44 -8.91 9.65
CA ASN A 307 17.48 -8.49 8.72
C ASN A 307 17.22 -7.11 8.10
N MET A 308 16.22 -6.37 8.57
CA MET A 308 15.85 -5.04 8.12
C MET A 308 16.10 -3.96 9.19
N THR A 309 16.25 -2.71 8.76
CA THR A 309 16.17 -1.54 9.64
C THR A 309 14.73 -1.30 10.11
N ILE A 310 14.55 -0.39 11.07
CA ILE A 310 13.22 0.12 11.45
C ILE A 310 12.48 0.83 10.30
N THR A 311 13.19 1.15 9.21
CA THR A 311 12.67 1.74 7.97
C THR A 311 12.57 0.73 6.82
N ALA A 312 12.53 -0.58 7.11
CA ALA A 312 12.51 -1.68 6.13
C ALA A 312 13.69 -1.73 5.13
N LYS A 313 14.75 -0.93 5.32
CA LYS A 313 15.94 -1.04 4.47
C LYS A 313 16.67 -2.35 4.82
N PRO A 314 17.09 -3.16 3.84
CA PRO A 314 17.80 -4.40 4.10
C PRO A 314 19.20 -4.15 4.68
N THR A 315 19.62 -4.97 5.64
CA THR A 315 20.95 -4.87 6.27
C THR A 315 22.01 -5.76 5.63
N GLN A 316 21.61 -6.70 4.75
CA GLN A 316 22.47 -7.67 4.09
C GLN A 316 22.14 -7.76 2.59
N GLN A 317 23.10 -8.24 1.77
CA GLN A 317 22.86 -8.43 0.32
C GLN A 317 22.03 -9.68 -0.01
N LYS A 318 21.97 -10.64 0.91
CA LYS A 318 21.23 -11.90 0.79
C LYS A 318 20.81 -12.35 2.18
N PHE A 319 19.53 -12.68 2.35
CA PHE A 319 18.96 -13.14 3.61
C PHE A 319 17.58 -13.75 3.39
N GLU A 320 17.09 -14.44 4.41
CA GLU A 320 15.68 -14.77 4.58
C GLU A 320 15.09 -13.91 5.71
N GLU A 321 13.79 -13.65 5.64
CA GLU A 321 13.05 -12.93 6.66
C GLU A 321 11.68 -13.59 6.87
N HIS A 322 11.21 -13.60 8.12
CA HIS A 322 10.01 -14.33 8.50
C HIS A 322 8.96 -13.41 9.12
N SER A 323 7.68 -13.68 8.87
CA SER A 323 6.60 -13.11 9.67
C SER A 323 6.58 -13.75 11.06
N ILE A 324 5.97 -13.05 12.01
CA ILE A 324 5.57 -13.66 13.28
C ILE A 324 4.52 -14.74 12.98
N PRO A 325 4.60 -15.94 13.59
CA PRO A 325 3.61 -16.98 13.35
C PRO A 325 2.23 -16.62 13.92
N TRP A 326 1.23 -16.57 13.05
CA TRP A 326 -0.17 -16.50 13.46
C TRP A 326 -0.63 -17.86 13.97
N LYS A 327 -1.40 -17.87 15.06
CA LYS A 327 -2.02 -19.07 15.62
C LYS A 327 -3.52 -19.06 15.35
N ALA A 328 -4.02 -20.11 14.72
CA ALA A 328 -5.42 -20.22 14.37
C ALA A 328 -6.32 -20.18 15.62
N LYS A 329 -7.17 -19.14 15.73
CA LYS A 329 -8.14 -18.98 16.82
C LYS A 329 -9.30 -20.00 16.76
N LYS A 330 -9.61 -20.49 15.56
CA LYS A 330 -10.72 -21.39 15.20
C LYS A 330 -10.26 -22.46 14.19
N ASN A 331 -11.10 -23.46 13.92
CA ASN A 331 -10.91 -24.38 12.80
C ASN A 331 -11.34 -23.70 11.49
N GLY A 332 -10.79 -24.17 10.37
CA GLY A 332 -11.19 -23.69 9.05
C GLY A 332 -10.39 -24.33 7.92
N PHE A 333 -10.45 -23.69 6.76
CA PHE A 333 -9.79 -24.14 5.54
C PHE A 333 -9.07 -22.95 4.89
N LEU A 334 -7.88 -23.19 4.36
CA LEU A 334 -7.19 -22.25 3.50
C LEU A 334 -7.65 -22.47 2.06
N LEU A 335 -8.26 -21.45 1.46
CA LEU A 335 -8.81 -21.41 0.11
C LEU A 335 -7.75 -21.00 -0.93
N GLY A 336 -6.83 -20.13 -0.51
CA GLY A 336 -5.72 -19.65 -1.31
C GLY A 336 -4.74 -18.82 -0.50
N SER A 337 -3.59 -18.51 -1.10
CA SER A 337 -2.66 -17.52 -0.56
C SER A 337 -2.07 -16.70 -1.68
N ASN A 338 -2.18 -15.39 -1.52
CA ASN A 338 -1.61 -14.39 -2.40
C ASN A 338 -0.39 -13.78 -1.71
N SER A 339 0.68 -13.53 -2.45
CA SER A 339 1.88 -12.87 -1.93
C SER A 339 2.12 -11.53 -2.64
N HIS A 340 2.84 -10.64 -1.97
CA HIS A 340 3.40 -9.42 -2.54
C HIS A 340 4.85 -9.27 -2.04
N ILE A 341 5.81 -8.99 -2.93
CA ILE A 341 7.20 -8.70 -2.57
C ILE A 341 7.79 -7.58 -3.43
N HIS A 342 8.72 -6.81 -2.84
CA HIS A 342 9.53 -5.82 -3.55
C HIS A 342 10.69 -6.48 -4.33
N ASP A 343 11.26 -5.72 -5.28
CA ASP A 343 12.41 -6.17 -6.08
C ASP A 343 13.61 -6.62 -5.22
N GLY A 344 14.31 -7.64 -5.72
CA GLY A 344 15.35 -8.37 -4.99
C GLY A 344 14.83 -9.59 -4.22
N GLY A 345 13.51 -9.66 -3.99
CA GLY A 345 12.86 -10.89 -3.53
C GLY A 345 12.98 -11.98 -4.60
N ILE A 346 13.28 -13.22 -4.18
CA ILE A 346 13.48 -14.37 -5.07
C ILE A 346 12.39 -15.45 -4.94
N GLN A 347 11.68 -15.49 -3.81
CA GLN A 347 10.46 -16.28 -3.59
C GLN A 347 9.78 -15.87 -2.26
N THR A 348 8.51 -16.21 -2.12
CA THR A 348 7.81 -16.31 -0.82
C THR A 348 7.40 -17.75 -0.56
N GLU A 349 7.34 -18.13 0.71
CA GLU A 349 6.84 -19.43 1.15
C GLU A 349 5.86 -19.26 2.32
N ILE A 350 4.72 -19.95 2.25
CA ILE A 350 3.74 -20.04 3.34
C ILE A 350 3.87 -21.40 4.00
N PHE A 351 3.99 -21.39 5.31
CA PHE A 351 4.11 -22.57 6.15
C PHE A 351 2.84 -22.80 6.94
N GLN A 352 2.39 -24.05 7.01
CA GLN A 352 1.47 -24.54 8.03
C GLN A 352 2.21 -25.57 8.88
N ASN A 353 2.35 -25.32 10.19
CA ASN A 353 3.06 -26.22 11.12
C ASN A 353 4.42 -26.69 10.55
N ASP A 354 5.25 -25.73 10.13
CA ASP A 354 6.60 -25.94 9.55
C ASP A 354 6.67 -26.72 8.23
N LYS A 355 5.53 -26.99 7.60
CA LYS A 355 5.44 -27.53 6.24
C LYS A 355 5.09 -26.41 5.24
N VAL A 356 5.89 -26.25 4.18
CA VAL A 356 5.55 -25.39 3.04
C VAL A 356 4.27 -25.90 2.38
N ILE A 357 3.26 -25.02 2.29
CA ILE A 357 1.95 -25.27 1.66
C ILE A 357 1.71 -24.38 0.43
N CYS A 358 2.42 -23.26 0.32
CA CYS A 358 2.45 -22.42 -0.87
C CYS A 358 3.89 -21.91 -1.09
N ARG A 359 4.29 -21.81 -2.37
CA ARG A 359 5.53 -21.12 -2.78
C ARG A 359 5.20 -20.26 -3.99
N SER A 360 5.39 -18.95 -3.87
CA SER A 360 5.23 -18.01 -4.98
C SER A 360 6.60 -17.56 -5.48
N ILE A 361 6.84 -17.63 -6.78
CA ILE A 361 8.11 -17.21 -7.39
C ILE A 361 7.85 -15.98 -8.26
N PRO A 362 8.53 -14.83 -8.01
CA PRO A 362 8.36 -13.64 -8.83
C PRO A 362 8.91 -13.86 -10.24
N LYS A 363 8.12 -13.51 -11.23
CA LYS A 363 8.58 -13.38 -12.61
C LYS A 363 9.11 -11.96 -12.80
N TYR A 364 10.36 -11.84 -13.22
CA TYR A 364 10.99 -10.55 -13.51
C TYR A 364 10.98 -10.25 -15.01
N SER A 365 10.78 -8.98 -15.38
CA SER A 365 10.83 -8.52 -16.77
C SER A 365 11.46 -7.14 -16.93
N ALA A 366 12.12 -6.92 -18.06
CA ALA A 366 12.59 -5.60 -18.49
C ALA A 366 11.54 -4.83 -19.32
N SER A 367 10.41 -5.46 -19.70
CA SER A 367 9.33 -4.80 -20.45
C SER A 367 8.39 -3.96 -19.59
N ILE A 368 8.63 -3.95 -18.28
CA ILE A 368 7.96 -3.09 -17.31
C ILE A 368 9.02 -2.14 -16.78
N MET A 369 8.82 -0.84 -16.98
CA MET A 369 9.66 0.23 -16.43
C MET A 369 9.33 0.39 -14.95
N GLY A 370 9.66 -0.65 -14.16
CA GLY A 370 8.99 -0.99 -12.92
C GLY A 370 9.58 -0.41 -11.64
N GLY A 371 10.34 0.68 -11.69
CA GLY A 371 10.83 1.25 -10.44
C GLY A 371 11.79 2.43 -10.57
N MET A 372 11.79 3.28 -9.55
CA MET A 372 12.49 4.56 -9.44
C MET A 372 14.03 4.47 -9.28
N GLY A 373 14.65 3.37 -9.71
CA GLY A 373 16.09 3.14 -9.66
C GLY A 373 16.90 4.08 -10.55
N SER A 374 17.17 5.29 -10.08
CA SER A 374 18.06 6.29 -10.69
C SER A 374 17.69 6.80 -12.09
N MET A 375 16.82 7.81 -12.15
CA MET A 375 16.92 8.83 -13.21
C MET A 375 18.33 9.44 -13.19
N PRO A 376 19.09 9.46 -14.30
CA PRO A 376 20.40 10.10 -14.33
C PRO A 376 20.26 11.58 -13.94
N GLY A 377 21.08 12.02 -12.98
CA GLY A 377 21.00 13.37 -12.43
C GLY A 377 20.92 14.43 -13.52
N GLY A 378 19.81 15.17 -13.54
CA GLY A 378 19.49 16.13 -14.59
C GLY A 378 20.48 17.29 -14.62
N HIS A 379 21.57 17.12 -15.38
CA HIS A 379 22.37 18.26 -15.81
C HIS A 379 21.51 19.15 -16.69
N SER A 380 20.97 20.21 -16.08
CA SER A 380 20.34 21.34 -16.75
C SER A 380 21.32 21.94 -17.75
N LYS A 381 21.30 21.43 -18.98
CA LYS A 381 21.85 22.12 -20.12
C LYS A 381 20.89 23.24 -20.46
N ARG A 382 21.16 24.43 -19.90
CA ARG A 382 20.76 25.67 -20.55
C ARG A 382 21.19 25.56 -22.01
N SER A 383 20.23 25.55 -22.92
CA SER A 383 20.46 25.69 -24.36
C SER A 383 21.00 27.08 -24.61
N ILE A 384 22.33 27.21 -24.59
CA ILE A 384 23.02 28.29 -25.27
C ILE A 384 23.02 27.89 -26.74
N ASP A 385 22.34 28.67 -27.57
CA ASP A 385 22.32 28.46 -29.01
C ASP A 385 23.73 28.60 -29.58
N ILE A 386 24.29 27.49 -30.06
CA ILE A 386 25.54 27.47 -30.83
C ILE A 386 25.18 26.97 -32.24
N PRO A 387 25.38 27.77 -33.29
CA PRO A 387 24.93 27.42 -34.63
C PRO A 387 25.80 26.33 -35.27
N SER A 388 25.12 25.35 -35.87
CA SER A 388 25.56 24.58 -37.04
C SER A 388 27.05 24.20 -37.16
N GLY A 389 27.42 22.98 -36.73
CA GLY A 389 28.69 22.37 -37.13
C GLY A 389 29.02 21.05 -36.42
N GLY A 390 28.79 19.91 -37.08
CA GLY A 390 29.47 18.65 -36.76
C GLY A 390 28.60 17.40 -36.55
N GLU A 391 28.64 16.49 -37.51
CA GLU A 391 28.02 15.14 -37.50
C GLU A 391 28.56 14.19 -36.40
N ARG A 392 29.48 14.65 -35.53
CA ARG A 392 30.13 13.82 -34.49
C ARG A 392 29.33 13.65 -33.20
N LEU A 393 28.24 14.42 -32.99
CA LEU A 393 27.46 14.34 -31.74
C LEU A 393 26.45 13.19 -31.70
N GLU A 394 25.92 12.75 -32.84
CA GLU A 394 24.85 11.74 -32.89
C GLU A 394 25.30 10.32 -32.49
N VAL A 395 26.57 9.98 -32.78
CA VAL A 395 27.14 8.69 -32.37
C VAL A 395 27.27 8.59 -30.84
N ARG A 396 27.49 9.72 -30.15
CA ARG A 396 27.66 9.75 -28.68
C ARG A 396 26.32 9.61 -27.95
N SER A 397 25.24 10.21 -28.46
CA SER A 397 23.89 10.04 -27.88
C SER A 397 23.34 8.61 -28.07
N ARG A 398 23.58 7.98 -29.23
CA ARG A 398 23.23 6.57 -29.48
C ARG A 398 24.00 5.62 -28.55
N ARG A 399 25.25 5.93 -28.17
CA ARG A 399 26.06 5.11 -27.24
C ARG A 399 25.57 5.22 -25.80
N ILE A 400 25.18 6.41 -25.34
CA ILE A 400 24.61 6.64 -24.00
C ILE A 400 23.26 5.90 -23.87
N ARG A 401 22.33 6.08 -24.83
CA ARG A 401 21.04 5.36 -24.81
C ARG A 401 21.19 3.83 -24.84
N ARG A 402 22.20 3.29 -25.53
CA ARG A 402 22.52 1.83 -25.52
C ARG A 402 23.12 1.34 -24.20
N GLN A 403 23.62 2.23 -23.34
CA GLN A 403 24.21 1.90 -22.06
C GLN A 403 23.18 2.09 -20.93
N GLU A 404 22.31 3.09 -21.04
CA GLU A 404 21.10 3.25 -20.20
C GLU A 404 20.10 2.11 -20.43
N ALA A 405 19.86 1.71 -21.69
CA ALA A 405 19.04 0.53 -22.02
C ALA A 405 19.67 -0.83 -21.63
N LYS A 406 20.92 -0.84 -21.13
CA LYS A 406 21.51 -2.01 -20.46
C LYS A 406 21.35 -1.98 -18.94
N ASN A 407 20.92 -0.85 -18.39
CA ASN A 407 20.60 -0.65 -16.98
C ASN A 407 19.08 -0.50 -16.77
N SER A 408 18.23 -0.97 -17.71
CA SER A 408 16.83 -1.25 -17.38
C SER A 408 16.82 -2.37 -16.35
N SER A 409 16.70 -2.01 -15.08
CA SER A 409 16.54 -2.95 -13.98
C SER A 409 15.43 -3.93 -14.32
N LEU A 410 15.68 -5.20 -14.04
CA LEU A 410 14.62 -6.19 -14.04
C LEU A 410 13.72 -5.88 -12.84
N HIS A 411 12.43 -5.72 -13.10
CA HIS A 411 11.42 -5.51 -12.07
C HIS A 411 10.43 -6.66 -12.05
N ILE A 412 9.79 -6.90 -10.90
CA ILE A 412 8.73 -7.91 -10.77
C ILE A 412 7.56 -7.55 -11.71
N GLU A 413 7.26 -8.45 -12.64
CA GLU A 413 6.14 -8.37 -13.58
C GLU A 413 4.88 -9.01 -13.00
N SER A 414 5.04 -10.14 -12.33
CA SER A 414 3.95 -10.89 -11.72
C SER A 414 4.48 -11.80 -10.61
N LEU A 415 3.60 -12.14 -9.67
CA LEU A 415 3.86 -13.10 -8.61
C LEU A 415 2.63 -14.01 -8.51
N GLU A 416 2.82 -15.31 -8.71
CA GLU A 416 1.71 -16.26 -8.74
C GLU A 416 1.27 -16.63 -7.32
N GLY A 417 0.00 -16.40 -6.99
CA GLY A 417 -0.62 -16.93 -5.77
C GLY A 417 -0.94 -18.43 -5.88
N CYS A 418 -1.13 -19.09 -4.74
CA CYS A 418 -1.65 -20.45 -4.69
C CYS A 418 -3.17 -20.44 -4.53
N ILE A 419 -3.90 -21.18 -5.37
CA ILE A 419 -5.34 -21.38 -5.27
C ILE A 419 -5.59 -22.85 -4.95
N PHE A 420 -6.31 -23.14 -3.86
CA PHE A 420 -6.55 -24.50 -3.36
C PHE A 420 -7.95 -25.03 -3.76
N ALA A 421 -8.43 -24.67 -4.95
CA ALA A 421 -9.72 -25.09 -5.48
C ALA A 421 -9.89 -26.62 -5.48
N GLY A 422 -10.86 -27.13 -4.70
CA GLY A 422 -11.12 -28.57 -4.56
C GLY A 422 -9.99 -29.36 -3.86
N ASN A 423 -9.01 -28.66 -3.29
CA ASN A 423 -7.90 -29.20 -2.50
C ASN A 423 -7.67 -28.31 -1.27
N GLU A 424 -8.76 -27.76 -0.72
CA GLU A 424 -8.74 -26.75 0.34
C GLU A 424 -8.00 -27.28 1.58
N ILE A 425 -6.99 -26.55 2.08
CA ILE A 425 -6.09 -27.09 3.10
C ILE A 425 -6.72 -26.90 4.49
N PRO A 426 -7.11 -27.97 5.22
CA PRO A 426 -7.73 -27.82 6.53
C PRO A 426 -6.71 -27.39 7.58
N PHE A 427 -7.14 -26.54 8.50
CA PHE A 427 -6.39 -26.19 9.70
C PHE A 427 -7.27 -26.25 10.95
N ARG A 428 -6.64 -26.53 12.08
CA ARG A 428 -7.28 -26.63 13.40
C ARG A 428 -6.90 -25.44 14.27
N LYS A 429 -7.75 -25.14 15.25
CA LYS A 429 -7.40 -24.20 16.32
C LYS A 429 -6.06 -24.59 16.96
N GLY A 430 -5.12 -23.65 17.00
CA GLY A 430 -3.76 -23.85 17.50
C GLY A 430 -2.70 -24.14 16.42
N ASP A 431 -3.10 -24.48 15.18
CA ASP A 431 -2.19 -24.57 14.05
C ASP A 431 -1.49 -23.22 13.82
N SER A 432 -0.26 -23.28 13.32
CA SER A 432 0.57 -22.12 13.02
C SER A 432 0.59 -21.85 11.52
N LEU A 433 0.38 -20.60 11.12
CA LEU A 433 0.73 -20.09 9.80
C LEU A 433 1.86 -19.06 9.91
N TYR A 434 2.83 -19.08 9.00
CA TYR A 434 3.81 -18.00 8.84
C TYR A 434 4.29 -17.88 7.38
N LEU A 435 4.82 -16.71 7.06
CA LEU A 435 5.46 -16.37 5.79
C LEU A 435 6.99 -16.37 5.97
N ARG A 436 7.73 -16.96 5.03
CA ARG A 436 9.15 -16.67 4.78
C ARG A 436 9.30 -15.95 3.44
N VAL A 437 10.21 -14.99 3.36
CA VAL A 437 10.59 -14.30 2.14
C VAL A 437 12.10 -14.34 1.99
N ASP A 438 12.57 -14.76 0.82
CA ASP A 438 13.99 -14.87 0.52
C ASP A 438 14.42 -13.72 -0.40
N TYR A 439 15.52 -13.05 -0.07
CA TYR A 439 16.12 -11.95 -0.83
C TYR A 439 17.54 -12.29 -1.30
N ASP A 440 17.88 -11.95 -2.54
CA ASP A 440 19.26 -12.03 -3.05
C ASP A 440 19.51 -10.92 -4.07
N PHE A 441 20.04 -9.79 -3.59
CA PHE A 441 20.29 -8.60 -4.40
C PHE A 441 21.42 -8.77 -5.44
N ASN A 442 22.17 -9.86 -5.37
CA ASN A 442 23.13 -10.24 -6.40
C ASN A 442 22.44 -10.94 -7.59
N LYS A 443 21.28 -11.56 -7.37
CA LYS A 443 20.48 -12.23 -8.40
C LYS A 443 19.53 -11.27 -9.09
N TYR A 444 18.78 -10.47 -8.32
CA TYR A 444 17.92 -9.40 -8.83
C TYR A 444 18.20 -8.11 -8.04
N PRO A 445 18.53 -6.99 -8.68
CA PRO A 445 18.84 -5.76 -7.96
C PRO A 445 17.61 -5.26 -7.21
N GLY A 446 17.77 -4.91 -5.94
CA GLY A 446 16.73 -4.22 -5.19
C GLY A 446 16.54 -2.78 -5.68
N MET A 447 15.36 -2.24 -5.44
CA MET A 447 15.01 -0.85 -5.70
C MET A 447 15.99 0.13 -5.02
N ARG A 448 16.26 1.26 -5.68
CA ARG A 448 17.19 2.29 -5.17
C ARG A 448 16.62 3.69 -5.26
N ASN A 449 16.77 4.45 -4.18
CA ASN A 449 16.32 5.84 -4.09
C ASN A 449 17.21 6.78 -4.93
N SER A 450 16.88 8.08 -4.95
CA SER A 450 17.65 9.09 -5.69
C SER A 450 19.11 9.27 -5.25
N ASN A 451 19.48 8.72 -4.09
CA ASN A 451 20.84 8.76 -3.55
C ASN A 451 21.63 7.48 -3.91
N GLY A 452 20.99 6.51 -4.57
CA GLY A 452 21.58 5.22 -4.92
C GLY A 452 21.57 4.19 -3.79
N GLU A 453 20.95 4.49 -2.64
CA GLU A 453 20.78 3.56 -1.53
C GLU A 453 19.63 2.58 -1.83
N LEU A 454 19.64 1.39 -1.20
CA LEU A 454 18.50 0.48 -1.30
C LEU A 454 17.25 1.10 -0.61
N GLU A 455 16.10 0.96 -1.27
CA GLU A 455 14.80 1.37 -0.71
C GLU A 455 14.30 0.39 0.36
N GLU A 456 13.18 0.74 1.00
CA GLU A 456 12.44 -0.16 1.86
C GLU A 456 11.96 -1.39 1.06
N ILE A 457 12.18 -2.59 1.62
CA ILE A 457 11.62 -3.82 1.08
C ILE A 457 10.34 -4.21 1.83
N MET A 458 9.50 -5.00 1.17
CA MET A 458 8.26 -5.50 1.75
C MET A 458 8.03 -6.94 1.32
N GLY A 459 7.45 -7.74 2.20
CA GLY A 459 7.02 -9.09 1.91
C GLY A 459 5.75 -9.41 2.69
N LEU A 460 4.64 -9.51 1.97
CA LEU A 460 3.31 -9.73 2.50
C LEU A 460 2.71 -11.03 1.95
N ALA A 461 1.79 -11.60 2.70
CA ALA A 461 0.90 -12.64 2.22
C ALA A 461 -0.52 -12.46 2.77
N GLY A 462 -1.50 -12.42 1.86
CA GLY A 462 -2.93 -12.47 2.14
C GLY A 462 -3.43 -13.89 2.00
N ASN A 463 -3.68 -14.55 3.14
CA ASN A 463 -4.07 -15.95 3.19
C ASN A 463 -5.60 -16.04 3.32
N LEU A 464 -6.27 -16.42 2.24
CA LEU A 464 -7.73 -16.48 2.14
C LEU A 464 -8.22 -17.73 2.88
N VAL A 465 -8.90 -17.54 4.02
CA VAL A 465 -9.41 -18.63 4.85
C VAL A 465 -10.93 -18.62 4.91
N ALA A 466 -11.52 -19.79 5.07
CA ALA A 466 -12.93 -20.00 5.40
C ALA A 466 -13.03 -20.61 6.80
N PHE A 467 -13.54 -19.84 7.77
CA PHE A 467 -13.79 -20.36 9.11
C PHE A 467 -15.10 -21.14 9.18
N ASP A 468 -15.15 -22.15 10.05
CA ASP A 468 -16.43 -22.68 10.50
C ASP A 468 -17.18 -21.58 11.27
N TYR A 469 -18.46 -21.32 10.90
CA TYR A 469 -19.34 -20.52 11.75
C TYR A 469 -19.52 -21.24 13.10
N PRO A 470 -19.49 -20.49 14.23
CA PRO A 470 -19.54 -21.05 15.58
C PRO A 470 -20.90 -21.66 15.95
#